data_AF-A0A1G1K1I9-F1
#
_entry.id   AF-A0A1G1K1I9-F1
#
_cell.length_a   1.000
_cell.length_b   1.000
_cell.length_c   1.000
_cell.angle_alpha   90.00
_cell.angle_beta   90.00
_cell.angle_gamma   90.00
#
_symmetry.space_group_name_H-M   'P 1'
#
loop_
_entity.id
_entity.type
_entity.pdbx_description
1 polymer ?
#
loop_
_entity_poly.entity_id
_entity_poly.type
_entity_poly.pdbx_seq_one_letter_code
_entity_poly.pdbx_strand_id
1 'polypeptide(L)'
;MKSLSVSTWVLGVSLLAGLCVVALPAWAQPKGEKTFQAVLTDAQGVETDVKNVIFYWEEKISETAFVPHELKQIPVKRGTTTVNVKFDTIKVIDVKPGSDPKALPTLLVTLTNGKTGEFALAIDGKFKGDSDFGEVELPASGLKKVVFK
;
A
#
# COMPACT_ATOMS: atom_id res chain seq x y z
N MET A 1 -56.78 -60.37 33.11
CA MET A 1 -56.03 -61.65 33.10
C MET A 1 -54.97 -61.56 32.01
N LYS A 2 -53.72 -61.84 32.41
CA LYS A 2 -52.48 -62.11 31.66
C LYS A 2 -52.45 -61.92 30.14
N SER A 3 -51.51 -61.12 29.65
CA SER A 3 -50.40 -61.63 28.81
C SER A 3 -49.35 -60.54 28.58
N LEU A 4 -48.11 -60.85 28.93
CA LEU A 4 -46.91 -60.10 28.56
C LEU A 4 -46.69 -60.14 27.03
N SER A 5 -46.00 -59.12 26.51
CA SER A 5 -45.01 -59.32 25.45
C SER A 5 -43.87 -58.33 25.61
N VAL A 6 -42.68 -58.89 25.83
CA VAL A 6 -41.37 -58.23 25.84
C VAL A 6 -40.79 -58.38 24.45
N SER A 7 -40.26 -57.30 23.86
CA SER A 7 -39.18 -57.41 22.88
C SER A 7 -38.39 -56.09 22.77
N THR A 8 -37.41 -55.94 23.66
CA THR A 8 -36.30 -54.99 23.55
C THR A 8 -35.33 -55.51 22.51
N TRP A 9 -35.31 -54.98 21.28
CA TRP A 9 -34.13 -54.95 20.39
C TRP A 9 -34.35 -53.89 19.30
N VAL A 10 -33.69 -52.73 19.42
CA VAL A 10 -33.30 -51.94 18.24
C VAL A 10 -31.85 -51.50 18.48
N LEU A 11 -30.93 -52.33 17.99
CA LEU A 11 -29.62 -51.87 17.54
C LEU A 11 -29.85 -51.02 16.29
N GLY A 12 -29.47 -49.75 16.35
CA GLY A 12 -29.72 -48.77 15.29
C GLY A 12 -28.59 -47.75 15.18
N VAL A 13 -27.44 -48.25 14.70
CA VAL A 13 -26.39 -47.60 13.90
C VAL A 13 -26.37 -46.06 13.90
N SER A 14 -25.29 -45.50 14.46
CA SER A 14 -24.81 -44.16 14.17
C SER A 14 -24.55 -43.97 12.67
N LEU A 15 -25.13 -42.93 12.07
CA LEU A 15 -24.58 -42.34 10.86
C LEU A 15 -24.69 -40.81 10.93
N LEU A 16 -23.51 -40.17 11.00
CA LEU A 16 -23.31 -38.75 10.85
C LEU A 16 -23.92 -38.26 9.52
N ALA A 17 -24.83 -37.28 9.61
CA ALA A 17 -25.15 -36.36 8.53
C ALA A 17 -25.22 -34.98 9.21
N GLY A 18 -24.27 -34.06 9.03
CA GLY A 18 -23.81 -33.51 7.77
C GLY A 18 -23.91 -31.99 7.94
N LEU A 19 -23.02 -31.43 8.77
CA LEU A 19 -22.96 -30.00 9.07
C LEU A 19 -22.48 -29.27 7.82
N CYS A 20 -23.38 -28.90 6.91
CA CYS A 20 -23.07 -28.03 5.79
C CYS A 20 -22.89 -26.60 6.31
N VAL A 21 -21.67 -26.27 6.73
CA VAL A 21 -21.24 -24.88 6.88
C VAL A 21 -21.13 -24.31 5.47
N VAL A 22 -22.15 -23.56 5.08
CA VAL A 22 -22.11 -22.74 3.87
C VAL A 22 -21.03 -21.68 4.12
N ALA A 23 -19.83 -21.93 3.60
CA ALA A 23 -18.76 -20.94 3.60
C ALA A 23 -19.19 -19.83 2.63
N LEU A 24 -19.83 -18.79 3.15
CA LEU A 24 -20.00 -17.55 2.42
C LEU A 24 -18.58 -17.02 2.12
N PRO A 25 -18.28 -16.60 0.88
CA PRO A 25 -17.08 -15.84 0.64
C PRO A 25 -17.19 -14.59 1.50
N ALA A 26 -16.28 -14.46 2.47
CA ALA A 26 -16.08 -13.21 3.17
C ALA A 26 -15.54 -12.21 2.14
N TRP A 27 -16.45 -11.53 1.43
CA TRP A 27 -16.12 -10.30 0.74
C TRP A 27 -15.72 -9.31 1.82
N ALA A 28 -14.40 -9.18 2.00
CA ALA A 28 -13.82 -8.07 2.71
C ALA A 28 -14.43 -6.79 2.12
N GLN A 29 -15.30 -6.14 2.88
CA GLN A 29 -15.77 -4.81 2.56
C GLN A 29 -14.51 -3.93 2.46
N PRO A 30 -14.23 -3.27 1.33
CA PRO A 30 -13.14 -2.32 1.28
C PRO A 30 -13.53 -1.19 2.24
N LYS A 31 -12.95 -1.23 3.43
CA LYS A 31 -13.03 -0.16 4.42
C LYS A 31 -12.45 1.06 3.72
N GLY A 32 -13.34 1.95 3.24
CA GLY A 32 -13.05 3.09 2.36
C GLY A 32 -11.61 3.52 2.40
N GLU A 33 -10.80 2.96 1.49
CA GLU A 33 -9.39 3.21 1.50
C GLU A 33 -9.17 4.65 1.07
N LYS A 34 -8.55 5.45 1.95
CA LYS A 34 -8.20 6.82 1.62
C LYS A 34 -7.31 6.80 0.38
N THR A 35 -7.78 7.47 -0.67
CA THR A 35 -7.03 7.70 -1.90
C THR A 35 -6.39 9.08 -1.84
N PHE A 36 -5.31 9.25 -2.60
CA PHE A 36 -4.56 10.50 -2.66
C PHE A 36 -4.47 10.95 -4.12
N GLN A 37 -4.53 12.25 -4.34
CA GLN A 37 -4.28 12.85 -5.65
C GLN A 37 -3.08 13.78 -5.52
N ALA A 38 -2.19 13.75 -6.49
CA ALA A 38 -1.04 14.63 -6.53
C ALA A 38 -0.73 15.07 -7.95
N VAL A 39 -0.12 16.25 -8.07
CA VAL A 39 0.56 16.67 -9.30
C VAL A 39 2.03 16.33 -9.15
N LEU A 40 2.54 15.47 -10.04
CA LEU A 40 3.94 15.06 -10.11
C LEU A 40 4.62 15.86 -11.21
N THR A 41 5.70 16.56 -10.89
CA THR A 41 6.52 17.29 -11.85
C THR A 41 7.83 16.52 -12.05
N ASP A 42 8.12 16.10 -13.28
CA ASP A 42 9.37 15.42 -13.62
C ASP A 42 10.57 16.40 -13.69
N ALA A 43 11.77 15.87 -13.91
CA ALA A 43 13.00 16.65 -14.03
C ALA A 43 12.99 17.64 -15.22
N GLN A 44 12.21 17.36 -16.25
CA GLN A 44 12.01 18.16 -17.46
C GLN A 44 10.96 19.27 -17.24
N GLY A 45 10.24 19.24 -16.12
CA GLY A 45 9.20 20.20 -15.78
C GLY A 45 7.81 19.84 -16.30
N VAL A 46 7.61 18.61 -16.78
CA VAL A 46 6.29 18.11 -17.20
C VAL A 46 5.47 17.77 -15.97
N GLU A 47 4.27 18.34 -15.89
CA GLU A 47 3.32 18.06 -14.81
C GLU A 47 2.36 16.95 -15.22
N THR A 48 2.19 15.97 -14.34
CA THR A 48 1.22 14.87 -14.49
C THR A 48 0.29 14.86 -13.29
N ASP A 49 -1.01 14.98 -13.54
CA ASP A 49 -2.03 14.78 -12.51
C ASP A 49 -2.24 13.29 -12.29
N VAL A 50 -2.04 12.83 -11.06
CA VAL A 50 -2.07 11.42 -10.69
C VAL A 50 -3.07 11.20 -9.56
N LYS A 51 -4.08 10.40 -9.84
CA LYS A 51 -5.10 9.90 -8.90
C LYS A 51 -4.62 8.60 -8.26
N ASN A 52 -5.17 8.28 -7.10
CA ASN A 52 -4.84 7.07 -6.33
C ASN A 52 -3.33 6.91 -6.07
N VAL A 53 -2.61 8.02 -5.86
CA VAL A 53 -1.15 7.99 -5.76
C VAL A 53 -0.68 7.18 -4.55
N ILE A 54 0.27 6.28 -4.80
CA ILE A 54 1.01 5.49 -3.80
C ILE A 54 2.51 5.65 -4.02
N PHE A 55 3.30 5.44 -2.97
CA PHE A 55 4.72 5.17 -3.10
C PHE A 55 4.92 3.66 -3.21
N TYR A 56 5.48 3.22 -4.32
CA TYR A 56 5.67 1.83 -4.66
C TYR A 56 7.17 1.49 -4.71
N TRP A 57 7.55 0.35 -4.14
CA TRP A 57 8.87 -0.23 -4.32
C TRP A 57 8.80 -1.76 -4.28
N GLU A 58 9.81 -2.40 -4.87
CA GLU A 58 9.92 -3.86 -4.87
C GLU A 58 11.10 -4.29 -4.00
N GLU A 59 10.81 -5.14 -3.02
CA GLU A 59 11.83 -5.77 -2.20
C GLU A 59 12.34 -7.02 -2.89
N LYS A 60 13.60 -7.02 -3.29
CA LYS A 60 14.24 -8.22 -3.85
C LYS A 60 14.54 -9.21 -2.72
N ILE A 61 13.81 -10.32 -2.68
CA ILE A 61 14.01 -11.40 -1.70
C ILE A 61 14.96 -12.47 -2.25
N SER A 62 14.92 -12.70 -3.56
CA SER A 62 15.85 -13.60 -4.27
C SER A 62 16.07 -13.11 -5.70
N GLU A 63 16.84 -13.84 -6.51
CA GLU A 63 17.02 -13.49 -7.92
C GLU A 63 15.72 -13.48 -8.73
N THR A 64 14.74 -14.29 -8.33
CA THR A 64 13.48 -14.48 -9.05
C THR A 64 12.23 -14.09 -8.26
N ALA A 65 12.39 -13.64 -7.00
CA ALA A 65 11.28 -13.27 -6.13
C ALA A 65 11.40 -11.81 -5.65
N PHE A 66 10.34 -11.06 -5.90
CA PHE A 66 10.18 -9.67 -5.50
C PHE A 66 8.87 -9.52 -4.74
N VAL A 67 8.88 -8.76 -3.65
CA VAL A 67 7.69 -8.43 -2.87
C VAL A 67 7.33 -6.97 -3.14
N PRO A 68 6.14 -6.70 -3.72
CA PRO A 68 5.69 -5.33 -3.94
C PRO A 68 5.21 -4.71 -2.64
N HIS A 69 5.58 -3.45 -2.42
CA HIS A 69 5.16 -2.65 -1.28
C HIS A 69 4.45 -1.39 -1.76
N GLU A 70 3.19 -1.23 -1.37
CA GLU A 70 2.34 -0.09 -1.72
C GLU A 70 2.08 0.77 -0.48
N LEU A 71 2.65 1.97 -0.45
CA LEU A 71 2.65 2.83 0.72
C LEU A 71 1.90 4.13 0.46
N LYS A 72 1.07 4.54 1.42
CA LYS A 72 0.42 5.87 1.46
C LYS A 72 1.24 6.86 2.34
N GLN A 73 2.54 6.66 2.32
CA GLN A 73 3.54 7.38 3.12
C GLN A 73 4.89 7.30 2.41
N ILE A 74 5.76 8.27 2.66
CA ILE A 74 7.12 8.28 2.12
C ILE A 74 8.13 7.92 3.23
N PRO A 75 8.92 6.85 3.06
CA PRO A 75 9.97 6.49 4.00
C PRO A 75 11.20 7.39 3.78
N VAL A 76 11.60 8.13 4.81
CA VAL A 76 12.74 9.07 4.75
C VAL A 76 13.72 8.83 5.89
N LYS A 77 14.99 9.16 5.68
CA LYS A 77 16.04 9.08 6.71
C LYS A 77 16.04 10.32 7.59
N ARG A 78 16.02 10.10 8.89
CA ARG A 78 16.29 11.12 9.92
C ARG A 78 17.44 10.62 10.79
N GLY A 79 18.65 11.07 10.47
CA GLY A 79 19.87 10.45 11.02
C GLY A 79 19.96 8.99 10.57
N THR A 80 20.09 8.06 11.51
CA THR A 80 20.15 6.63 11.23
C THR A 80 18.78 5.94 11.16
N THR A 81 17.71 6.63 11.57
CA THR A 81 16.36 6.06 11.63
C THR A 81 15.57 6.34 10.36
N THR A 82 14.71 5.40 9.96
CA THR A 82 13.70 5.62 8.92
C THR A 82 12.41 6.13 9.56
N VAL A 83 11.89 7.26 9.08
CA VAL A 83 10.62 7.86 9.49
C VAL A 83 9.66 7.80 8.31
N ASN A 84 8.42 7.39 8.56
CA ASN A 84 7.39 7.35 7.53
C ASN A 84 6.52 8.61 7.61
N VAL A 85 6.65 9.50 6.62
CA VAL A 85 5.81 10.71 6.55
C VAL A 85 4.55 10.37 5.75
N LYS A 86 3.39 10.42 6.40
CA LYS A 86 2.12 10.04 5.77
C LYS A 86 1.66 11.10 4.77
N PHE A 87 1.14 10.66 3.62
CA PHE A 87 0.70 11.56 2.54
C PHE A 87 -0.36 12.57 2.99
N ASP A 88 -1.24 12.19 3.92
CA ASP A 88 -2.28 13.07 4.48
C ASP A 88 -1.74 14.26 5.27
N THR A 89 -0.48 14.22 5.68
CA THR A 89 0.19 15.32 6.38
C THR A 89 1.05 16.18 5.46
N ILE A 90 1.29 15.74 4.22
CA ILE A 90 2.20 16.40 3.28
C ILE A 90 1.40 17.34 2.39
N LYS A 91 1.94 18.54 2.19
CA LYS A 91 1.43 19.50 1.20
C LYS A 91 2.25 19.41 -0.09
N VAL A 92 3.57 19.50 0.05
CA VAL A 92 4.52 19.51 -1.08
C VAL A 92 5.77 18.72 -0.71
N ILE A 93 6.35 18.07 -1.69
CA ILE A 93 7.71 17.52 -1.64
C ILE A 93 8.49 18.16 -2.80
N ASP A 94 9.50 18.96 -2.49
CA ASP A 94 10.50 19.35 -3.48
C ASP A 94 11.60 18.29 -3.50
N VAL A 95 11.94 17.79 -4.68
CA VAL A 95 12.88 16.69 -4.87
C VAL A 95 14.18 17.27 -5.40
N LYS A 96 15.25 17.13 -4.61
CA LYS A 96 16.61 17.45 -5.01
C LYS A 96 17.29 16.16 -5.49
N PRO A 97 17.84 16.14 -6.72
CA PRO A 97 18.60 14.99 -7.21
C PRO A 97 19.71 14.60 -6.23
N GLY A 98 20.01 13.30 -6.16
CA GLY A 98 21.18 12.82 -5.43
C GLY A 98 22.48 13.43 -5.98
N SER A 99 23.52 13.51 -5.14
CA SER A 99 24.85 14.00 -5.56
C SER A 99 25.46 13.17 -6.70
N ASP A 100 25.08 11.90 -6.77
CA ASP A 100 25.55 10.91 -7.73
C ASP A 100 24.37 10.18 -8.38
N PRO A 101 24.50 9.60 -9.58
CA PRO A 101 23.40 8.93 -10.28
C PRO A 101 22.77 7.75 -9.53
N LYS A 102 23.48 7.18 -8.55
CA LYS A 102 23.02 6.07 -7.70
C LYS A 102 22.54 6.54 -6.32
N ALA A 103 22.74 7.80 -5.98
CA ALA A 103 22.33 8.34 -4.69
C ALA A 103 20.83 8.63 -4.71
N LEU A 104 20.15 8.22 -3.64
CA LEU A 104 18.74 8.53 -3.48
C LEU A 104 18.54 10.05 -3.33
N PRO A 105 17.43 10.60 -3.84
CA PRO A 105 17.18 12.03 -3.80
C PRO A 105 17.00 12.53 -2.36
N THR A 106 17.28 13.81 -2.17
CA THR A 106 16.93 14.53 -0.94
C THR A 106 15.58 15.21 -1.13
N LEU A 107 14.69 15.00 -0.16
CA LEU A 107 13.32 15.47 -0.17
C LEU A 107 13.18 16.62 0.82
N LEU A 108 12.78 17.78 0.33
CA LEU A 108 12.30 18.88 1.15
C LEU A 108 10.78 18.73 1.28
N VAL A 109 10.35 18.19 2.42
CA VAL A 109 8.94 17.89 2.69
C VAL A 109 8.33 19.05 3.47
N THR A 110 7.31 19.70 2.88
CA THR A 110 6.48 20.69 3.56
C THR A 110 5.14 20.06 3.93
N LEU A 111 4.84 20.08 5.23
CA LEU A 111 3.60 19.55 5.79
C LEU A 111 2.44 20.55 5.64
N THR A 112 1.21 20.07 5.76
CA THR A 112 -0.02 20.87 5.71
C THR A 112 -0.09 21.95 6.80
N ASN A 113 0.61 21.74 7.92
CA ASN A 113 0.75 22.73 9.00
C ASN A 113 1.87 23.77 8.76
N GLY A 114 2.52 23.76 7.59
CA GLY A 114 3.59 24.68 7.22
C GLY A 114 4.99 24.30 7.71
N LYS A 115 5.14 23.26 8.56
CA LYS A 115 6.46 22.78 8.96
C LYS A 115 7.17 22.16 7.76
N THR A 116 8.46 22.43 7.63
CA THR A 116 9.30 21.89 6.56
C THR A 116 10.47 21.13 7.16
N GLY A 117 10.88 20.04 6.52
CA GLY A 117 12.07 19.29 6.87
C GLY A 117 12.74 18.73 5.62
N GLU A 118 14.06 18.63 5.68
CA GLU A 118 14.88 18.06 4.60
C GLU A 118 15.38 16.67 5.01
N PHE A 119 15.13 15.67 4.17
CA PHE A 119 15.40 14.27 4.47
C PHE A 119 15.90 13.53 3.23
N ALA A 120 16.87 12.63 3.39
CA ALA A 120 17.19 11.70 2.30
C ALA A 120 16.06 10.67 2.15
N LEU A 121 15.69 10.32 0.93
CA LEU A 121 14.78 9.20 0.68
C LEU A 121 15.43 7.90 1.22
N ALA A 122 14.65 7.08 1.94
CA ALA A 122 15.21 5.92 2.64
C ALA A 122 15.32 4.67 1.77
N ILE A 123 14.48 4.55 0.74
CA ILE A 123 14.35 3.37 -0.12
C ILE A 123 14.11 3.86 -1.54
N ASP A 124 14.77 3.24 -2.52
CA ASP A 124 14.50 3.53 -3.93
C ASP A 124 13.07 3.11 -4.29
N GLY A 125 12.34 3.98 -4.97
CA GLY A 125 10.94 3.75 -5.25
C GLY A 125 10.36 4.78 -6.21
N LYS A 126 9.09 4.59 -6.53
CA LYS A 126 8.35 5.35 -7.54
C LYS A 126 6.98 5.78 -7.01
N PHE A 127 6.49 6.89 -7.51
CA PHE A 127 5.09 7.26 -7.34
C PHE A 127 4.29 6.57 -8.45
N LYS A 128 3.27 5.80 -8.05
CA LYS A 128 2.40 5.05 -8.94
C LYS A 128 0.95 5.49 -8.74
N GLY A 129 0.17 5.53 -9.82
CA GLY A 129 -1.26 5.84 -9.77
C GLY A 129 -1.86 5.99 -11.17
N ASP A 130 -3.02 6.63 -11.26
CA ASP A 130 -3.78 6.78 -12.49
C ASP A 130 -3.72 8.22 -13.02
N SER A 131 -3.29 8.40 -14.26
CA SER A 131 -3.43 9.66 -15.00
C SER A 131 -4.64 9.61 -15.94
N ASP A 132 -4.96 10.72 -16.59
CA ASP A 132 -6.00 10.76 -17.62
C ASP A 132 -5.65 9.93 -18.89
N PHE A 133 -4.40 9.49 -19.02
CA PHE A 133 -3.92 8.64 -20.13
C PHE A 133 -3.71 7.17 -19.73
N GLY A 134 -3.97 6.81 -18.46
CA GLY A 134 -3.77 5.46 -17.92
C GLY A 134 -2.83 5.42 -16.71
N GLU A 135 -2.44 4.21 -16.31
CA GLU A 135 -1.51 3.99 -15.19
C GLU A 135 -0.15 4.64 -15.48
N VAL A 136 0.38 5.35 -14.50
CA VAL A 136 1.68 6.01 -14.56
C VAL A 136 2.55 5.60 -13.39
N GLU A 137 3.84 5.44 -13.68
CA GLU A 137 4.88 5.12 -12.70
C GLU A 137 6.05 6.09 -12.90
N LEU A 138 6.31 6.93 -11.89
CA LEU A 138 7.33 7.96 -11.93
C LEU A 138 8.37 7.71 -10.84
N PRO A 139 9.62 7.34 -11.19
CA PRO A 139 10.70 7.15 -10.22
C PRO A 139 10.92 8.41 -9.36
N ALA A 140 11.06 8.25 -8.05
CA ALA A 140 11.24 9.39 -7.15
C ALA A 140 12.51 10.19 -7.47
N SER A 141 13.56 9.53 -7.97
CA SER A 141 14.81 10.16 -8.43
C SER A 141 14.66 11.00 -9.71
N GLY A 142 13.62 10.73 -10.52
CA GLY A 142 13.32 11.46 -11.75
C GLY A 142 12.33 12.62 -11.55
N LEU A 143 11.87 12.84 -10.33
CA LEU A 143 10.94 13.92 -10.00
C LEU A 143 11.69 15.17 -9.56
N LYS A 144 11.06 16.31 -9.81
CA LYS A 144 11.42 17.63 -9.29
C LYS A 144 10.50 18.05 -8.15
N LYS A 145 9.21 17.69 -8.23
CA LYS A 145 8.20 18.12 -7.26
C LYS A 145 7.02 17.15 -7.20
N VAL A 146 6.43 17.03 -6.02
CA VAL A 146 5.15 16.37 -5.76
C VAL A 146 4.25 17.32 -4.97
N VAL A 147 3.07 17.64 -5.48
CA VAL A 147 2.09 18.50 -4.80
C VAL A 147 0.83 17.68 -4.52
N PHE A 148 0.56 17.41 -3.24
CA PHE A 148 -0.64 16.68 -2.83
C PHE A 148 -1.86 17.63 -2.79
N LYS A 149 -3.01 17.13 -3.27
CA LYS A 149 -4.29 17.87 -3.29
C LYS A 149 -5.18 17.54 -2.09
#